data_AF-A0A5A7N2S6-F1
#
_entry.id   AF-A0A5A7N2S6-F1
#
_cell.length_a   1.000
_cell.length_b   1.000
_cell.length_c   1.000
_cell.angle_alpha   90.00
_cell.angle_beta   90.00
_cell.angle_gamma   90.00
#
_symmetry.space_group_name_H-M   'P 1'
#
loop_
_entity.id
_entity.type
_entity.pdbx_description
1 polymer ?
#
loop_
_entity_poly.entity_id
_entity_poly.type
_entity_poly.pdbx_seq_one_letter_code
_entity_poly.pdbx_strand_id
1 'polypeptide(L)'
;MDAPKAADPDALLSEDALEQNARLLMTVLDDFGIEGKIVQVRPGPVVTLYELEPAPGVKSARVIGLADDIARSMSAISARVAVIPGRNAIGIELPNSVREMVPLSALLASRPFENSNARLPLILGKDIGGGPVIADLASMPHLLVAGTTGSGKSVGLNAMILSLLYRMPPERCKLIMVDPKMLELSIYDDIPHLLTPVVTEPKKAVVALKWAVREMEERYRAMSKIGVRNLAAYNKRVAEARENDETIKRKVQIGFDKDTGQPLYEEQEFDFEPLPMIVIVIDEMADLMLVAGKDVEAVVQRLAQMARAAGIHLIMATQRPSVDVITGTIKANFPTRISFQVTSKIDSRTILGEQGAEQLLGMGDMLYMAGGGRITRVHGAFVSDAEVERVVEHLKKQAAPSYMEDVTEEPSEGFDSPFIPGPSGDSGESDASLYDKAVDVVLRDRRVSTSYIQRRLRIGYNRAASLIEEMEDQSVISAPNHAGKREILVPPRDDELMPFKKPRSGPKFSFSPCPDRIGMHGFDERVFTWRAIWWRHCFLHWDPWPALMPWPRIVTQSQANRLHS
;
A
#
# COMPACT_ATOMS: atom_id res chain seq x y z
N MET A 1 6.92 -20.63 53.98
CA MET A 1 5.63 -20.41 53.32
C MET A 1 5.86 -20.77 51.87
N ASP A 2 5.37 -21.93 51.45
CA ASP A 2 5.54 -22.36 50.06
C ASP A 2 4.72 -21.46 49.14
N ALA A 3 5.29 -21.14 47.97
CA ALA A 3 4.54 -20.44 46.94
C ALA A 3 3.32 -21.28 46.53
N PRO A 4 2.15 -20.66 46.28
CA PRO A 4 0.98 -21.40 45.84
C PRO A 4 1.31 -22.15 44.55
N LYS A 5 1.10 -23.47 44.53
CA LYS A 5 1.18 -24.26 43.29
C LYS A 5 0.28 -23.60 42.25
N ALA A 6 0.83 -23.35 41.06
CA ALA A 6 0.02 -22.96 39.91
C ALA A 6 -1.07 -24.03 39.70
N ALA A 7 -2.31 -23.59 39.51
CA ALA A 7 -3.44 -24.48 39.28
C ALA A 7 -3.22 -25.25 37.96
N ASP A 8 -3.62 -26.52 37.97
CA ASP A 8 -3.57 -27.38 36.79
C ASP A 8 -4.53 -26.83 35.70
N PRO A 9 -4.07 -26.56 34.47
CA PRO A 9 -4.92 -26.04 33.40
C PRO A 9 -6.16 -26.90 33.15
N ASP A 10 -6.03 -28.23 33.26
CA ASP A 10 -7.14 -29.17 33.05
C ASP A 10 -8.19 -29.11 34.17
N ALA A 11 -7.81 -28.69 35.38
CA ALA A 11 -8.76 -28.53 36.48
C ALA A 11 -9.67 -27.31 36.31
N LEU A 12 -9.18 -26.25 35.64
CA LEU A 12 -9.93 -25.01 35.39
C LEU A 12 -10.85 -25.09 34.15
N LEU A 13 -10.61 -26.06 33.27
CA LEU A 13 -11.49 -26.42 32.13
C LEU A 13 -12.33 -27.68 32.42
N SER A 14 -12.40 -28.12 33.68
CA SER A 14 -13.25 -29.22 34.10
C SER A 14 -14.73 -28.96 33.79
N GLU A 15 -15.48 -30.03 33.51
CA GLU A 15 -16.90 -29.97 33.15
C GLU A 15 -17.72 -29.25 34.25
N ASP A 16 -17.42 -29.51 35.53
CA ASP A 16 -17.98 -28.81 36.69
C ASP A 16 -17.72 -27.29 36.66
N ALA A 17 -16.51 -26.85 36.31
CA ALA A 17 -16.16 -25.42 36.24
C ALA A 17 -16.87 -24.72 35.07
N LEU A 18 -16.98 -25.40 33.93
CA LEU A 18 -17.73 -24.90 32.77
C LEU A 18 -19.24 -24.81 33.06
N GLU A 19 -19.82 -25.80 33.77
CA GLU A 19 -21.20 -25.72 34.25
C GLU A 19 -21.43 -24.59 35.25
N GLN A 20 -20.53 -24.41 36.22
CA GLN A 20 -20.63 -23.32 37.20
C GLN A 20 -20.59 -21.94 36.50
N ASN A 21 -19.68 -21.76 35.55
CA ASN A 21 -19.59 -20.54 34.75
C ASN A 21 -20.83 -20.32 33.87
N ALA A 22 -21.40 -21.38 33.28
CA ALA A 22 -22.64 -21.28 32.51
C ALA A 22 -23.84 -20.89 33.39
N ARG A 23 -23.93 -21.42 34.62
CA ARG A 23 -24.97 -21.04 35.61
C ARG A 23 -24.80 -19.58 36.05
N LEU A 24 -23.58 -19.15 36.35
CA LEU A 24 -23.28 -17.75 36.70
C LEU A 24 -23.64 -16.79 35.54
N LEU A 25 -23.28 -17.15 34.31
CA LEU A 25 -23.65 -16.38 33.11
C LEU A 25 -25.16 -16.27 32.95
N MET A 26 -25.92 -17.34 33.22
CA MET A 26 -27.39 -17.28 33.20
C MET A 26 -27.96 -16.36 34.27
N THR A 27 -27.44 -16.39 35.51
CA THR A 27 -27.86 -15.44 36.56
C THR A 27 -27.59 -13.99 36.14
N VAL A 28 -26.41 -13.70 35.59
CA VAL A 28 -26.05 -12.36 35.09
C VAL A 28 -26.97 -11.93 33.95
N LEU A 29 -27.34 -12.82 33.04
CA LEU A 29 -28.30 -12.51 31.97
C LEU A 29 -29.71 -12.23 32.51
N ASP A 30 -30.16 -12.98 33.51
CA ASP A 30 -31.45 -12.80 34.18
C ASP A 30 -31.52 -11.47 34.96
N ASP A 31 -30.44 -11.08 35.65
CA ASP A 31 -30.31 -9.75 36.31
C ASP A 31 -30.48 -8.58 35.33
N PHE A 32 -30.06 -8.74 34.07
CA PHE A 32 -30.27 -7.77 32.99
C PHE A 32 -31.60 -7.98 32.23
N GLY A 33 -32.45 -8.90 32.68
CA GLY A 33 -33.75 -9.25 32.10
C GLY A 33 -33.67 -9.92 30.74
N ILE A 34 -32.64 -10.75 30.50
CA ILE A 34 -32.45 -11.56 29.29
C ILE A 34 -32.83 -13.01 29.60
N GLU A 35 -34.11 -13.34 29.40
CA GLU A 35 -34.58 -14.72 29.46
C GLU A 35 -34.02 -15.56 28.30
N GLY A 36 -33.64 -16.80 28.60
CA GLY A 36 -33.08 -17.75 27.64
C GLY A 36 -32.47 -18.97 28.35
N LYS A 37 -31.66 -19.73 27.63
CA LYS A 37 -30.90 -20.88 28.15
C LYS A 37 -29.57 -21.03 27.40
N ILE A 38 -28.50 -21.42 28.10
CA ILE A 38 -27.30 -21.92 27.41
C ILE A 38 -27.59 -23.33 26.90
N VAL A 39 -27.57 -23.52 25.58
CA VAL A 39 -27.81 -24.83 24.95
C VAL A 39 -26.54 -25.65 24.77
N GLN A 40 -25.39 -24.99 24.73
CA GLN A 40 -24.09 -25.64 24.54
C GLN A 40 -22.96 -24.77 25.07
N VAL A 41 -21.94 -25.41 25.64
CA VAL A 41 -20.65 -24.81 25.98
C VAL A 41 -19.59 -25.48 25.11
N ARG A 42 -18.68 -24.68 24.55
CA ARG A 42 -17.56 -25.15 23.72
C ARG A 42 -16.27 -24.50 24.24
N PRO A 43 -15.46 -25.19 25.05
CA PRO A 43 -14.14 -24.70 25.42
C PRO A 43 -13.21 -24.66 24.21
N GLY A 44 -12.45 -23.59 24.09
CA GLY A 44 -11.44 -23.37 23.06
C GLY A 44 -10.07 -23.05 23.67
N PRO A 45 -9.04 -22.76 22.86
CA PRO A 45 -7.68 -22.51 23.34
C PRO A 45 -7.54 -21.19 24.12
N VAL A 46 -8.28 -20.15 23.74
CA VAL A 46 -8.17 -18.79 24.32
C VAL A 46 -9.48 -18.31 24.95
N VAL A 47 -10.62 -18.73 24.39
CA VAL A 47 -11.96 -18.38 24.84
C VAL A 47 -12.83 -19.64 24.92
N THR A 48 -13.86 -19.59 25.75
CA THR A 48 -14.96 -20.54 25.78
C THR A 48 -16.21 -19.89 25.19
N LEU A 49 -16.83 -20.56 24.22
CA LEU A 49 -18.09 -20.13 23.60
C LEU A 49 -19.28 -20.75 24.35
N TYR A 50 -20.14 -19.88 24.89
CA TYR A 50 -21.43 -20.23 25.46
C TYR A 50 -22.52 -19.87 24.44
N GLU A 51 -23.30 -20.85 24.03
CA GLU A 51 -24.38 -20.66 23.05
C GLU A 51 -25.71 -20.39 23.76
N LEU A 52 -26.14 -19.14 23.79
CA LEU A 52 -27.43 -18.71 24.32
C LEU A 52 -28.53 -18.89 23.27
N GLU A 53 -29.55 -19.71 23.56
CA GLU A 53 -30.84 -19.66 22.87
C GLU A 53 -31.75 -18.68 23.65
N PRO A 54 -32.01 -17.47 23.12
CA PRO A 54 -32.79 -16.46 23.82
C PRO A 54 -34.30 -16.74 23.73
N ALA A 55 -35.07 -16.27 24.72
CA ALA A 55 -36.52 -16.40 24.73
C ALA A 55 -37.19 -15.64 23.55
N PRO A 56 -38.36 -16.11 23.06
CA PRO A 56 -39.08 -15.43 21.98
C PRO A 56 -39.33 -13.94 22.27
N GLY A 57 -38.97 -13.08 21.31
CA GLY A 57 -39.11 -11.63 21.41
C GLY A 57 -37.86 -10.88 21.93
N VAL A 58 -36.87 -11.58 22.51
CA VAL A 58 -35.58 -10.99 22.86
C VAL A 58 -34.80 -10.66 21.58
N LYS A 59 -34.54 -9.37 21.35
CA LYS A 59 -33.77 -8.89 20.19
C LYS A 59 -32.28 -9.15 20.41
N SER A 60 -31.59 -9.76 19.43
CA SER A 60 -30.15 -10.03 19.51
C SER A 60 -29.31 -8.78 19.79
N ALA A 61 -29.72 -7.62 19.24
CA ALA A 61 -29.07 -6.33 19.50
C ALA A 61 -29.05 -5.93 20.99
N ARG A 62 -30.03 -6.37 21.80
CA ARG A 62 -30.05 -6.13 23.25
C ARG A 62 -28.96 -6.93 23.95
N VAL A 63 -28.84 -8.22 23.63
CA VAL A 63 -27.81 -9.11 24.20
C VAL A 63 -26.41 -8.65 23.77
N ILE A 64 -26.22 -8.29 22.50
CA ILE A 64 -24.96 -7.74 21.97
C ILE A 64 -24.59 -6.42 22.67
N GLY A 65 -25.58 -5.59 23.00
CA GLY A 65 -25.39 -4.33 23.74
C GLY A 65 -24.89 -4.52 25.18
N LEU A 66 -25.16 -5.68 25.80
CA LEU A 66 -24.77 -6.00 27.17
C LEU A 66 -23.36 -6.59 27.30
N ALA A 67 -22.59 -6.70 26.21
CA ALA A 67 -21.26 -7.34 26.23
C ALA A 67 -20.31 -6.75 27.30
N ASP A 68 -20.27 -5.42 27.43
CA ASP A 68 -19.40 -4.74 28.40
C ASP A 68 -19.86 -4.98 29.86
N ASP A 69 -21.18 -5.09 30.08
CA ASP A 69 -21.79 -5.40 31.37
C ASP A 69 -21.64 -6.88 31.75
N ILE A 70 -21.77 -7.80 30.79
CA ILE A 70 -21.49 -9.23 30.96
C ILE A 70 -20.02 -9.42 31.35
N ALA A 71 -19.09 -8.76 30.66
CA ALA A 71 -17.67 -8.82 30.99
C ALA A 71 -17.42 -8.39 32.45
N ARG A 72 -17.98 -7.24 32.85
CA ARG A 72 -17.88 -6.69 34.20
C ARG A 72 -18.46 -7.63 35.26
N SER A 73 -19.66 -8.17 35.06
CA SER A 73 -20.31 -9.06 36.03
C SER A 73 -19.66 -10.45 36.10
N MET A 74 -19.14 -10.96 35.00
CA MET A 74 -18.37 -12.22 34.95
C MET A 74 -16.90 -12.06 35.43
N SER A 75 -16.48 -10.86 35.85
CA SER A 75 -15.07 -10.53 36.16
C SER A 75 -14.08 -10.83 35.03
N ALA A 76 -14.53 -10.75 33.78
CA ALA A 76 -13.75 -11.02 32.58
C ALA A 76 -13.15 -9.72 32.00
N ILE A 77 -11.98 -9.85 31.35
CA ILE A 77 -11.29 -8.71 30.70
C ILE A 77 -12.12 -8.09 29.57
N SER A 78 -12.80 -8.93 28.78
CA SER A 78 -13.84 -8.55 27.85
C SER A 78 -14.79 -9.74 27.65
N ALA A 79 -15.94 -9.50 27.04
CA ALA A 79 -16.83 -10.53 26.52
C ALA A 79 -17.17 -10.14 25.08
N ARG A 80 -17.13 -11.10 24.15
CA ARG A 80 -17.61 -10.87 22.79
C ARG A 80 -18.97 -11.52 22.61
N VAL A 81 -19.93 -10.78 22.08
CA VAL A 81 -21.30 -11.26 21.88
C VAL A 81 -21.70 -11.09 20.42
N ALA A 82 -21.99 -12.19 19.73
CA ALA A 82 -22.28 -12.19 18.30
C ALA A 82 -23.36 -13.24 17.94
N VAL A 83 -24.06 -13.04 16.83
CA VAL A 83 -24.99 -14.06 16.29
C VAL A 83 -24.21 -15.20 15.65
N ILE A 84 -24.66 -16.45 15.85
CA ILE A 84 -24.02 -17.63 15.24
C ILE A 84 -24.65 -17.89 13.86
N PRO A 85 -23.91 -17.77 12.74
CA PRO A 85 -24.49 -17.92 11.40
C PRO A 85 -25.14 -19.29 11.20
N GLY A 86 -26.42 -19.29 10.78
CA GLY A 86 -27.17 -20.52 10.49
C GLY A 86 -27.75 -21.24 11.72
N ARG A 87 -27.71 -20.63 12.92
CA ARG A 87 -28.31 -21.20 14.14
C ARG A 87 -29.15 -20.15 14.87
N ASN A 88 -30.22 -20.59 15.56
CA ASN A 88 -31.03 -19.71 16.41
C ASN A 88 -30.36 -19.49 17.78
N ALA A 89 -29.10 -19.06 17.77
CA ALA A 89 -28.29 -18.91 18.97
C ALA A 89 -27.36 -17.68 18.88
N ILE A 90 -27.13 -17.07 20.03
CA ILE A 90 -26.19 -15.97 20.24
C ILE A 90 -24.97 -16.56 20.96
N GLY A 91 -23.79 -16.39 20.37
CA GLY A 91 -22.53 -16.78 20.99
C GLY A 91 -22.07 -15.70 21.96
N ILE A 92 -21.82 -16.11 23.20
CA ILE A 92 -21.13 -15.32 24.23
C ILE A 92 -19.77 -15.97 24.42
N GLU A 93 -18.72 -15.28 23.98
CA GLU A 93 -17.33 -15.74 24.04
C GLU A 93 -16.65 -15.08 25.24
N LEU A 94 -16.35 -15.88 26.27
CA LEU A 94 -15.65 -15.45 27.48
C LEU A 94 -14.19 -15.94 27.47
N PRO A 95 -13.21 -15.15 27.91
CA PRO A 95 -11.81 -15.57 27.97
C PRO A 95 -11.60 -16.69 28.98
N ASN A 96 -10.74 -17.65 28.62
CA ASN A 96 -10.27 -18.63 29.58
C ASN A 96 -9.34 -17.98 30.62
N SER A 97 -9.29 -18.57 31.82
CA SER A 97 -8.35 -18.19 32.89
C SER A 97 -6.89 -18.44 32.49
N VAL A 98 -6.63 -19.55 31.81
CA VAL A 98 -5.36 -19.88 31.14
C VAL A 98 -5.60 -19.86 29.64
N ARG A 99 -4.81 -19.07 28.90
CA ARG A 99 -4.90 -18.94 27.44
C ARG A 99 -3.75 -19.70 26.80
N GLU A 100 -4.05 -20.61 25.88
CA GLU A 100 -3.04 -21.33 25.11
C GLU A 100 -2.34 -20.38 24.12
N MET A 101 -1.00 -20.36 24.13
CA MET A 101 -0.23 -19.75 23.04
C MET A 101 -0.36 -20.61 21.79
N VAL A 102 -0.55 -19.99 20.62
CA VAL A 102 -0.66 -20.70 19.34
C VAL A 102 0.66 -20.57 18.55
N PRO A 103 1.67 -21.43 18.73
CA PRO A 103 2.95 -21.28 18.05
C PRO A 103 2.83 -21.54 16.54
N LEU A 104 3.42 -20.66 15.72
CA LEU A 104 3.44 -20.78 14.26
C LEU A 104 4.04 -22.11 13.79
N SER A 105 5.06 -22.62 14.48
CA SER A 105 5.72 -23.90 14.18
C SER A 105 4.76 -25.10 14.22
N ALA A 106 3.80 -25.13 15.15
CA ALA A 106 2.80 -26.20 15.23
C ALA A 106 1.77 -26.12 14.07
N LEU A 107 1.51 -24.92 13.54
CA LEU A 107 0.63 -24.72 12.39
C LEU A 107 1.35 -25.02 11.06
N LEU A 108 2.64 -24.69 10.93
CA LEU A 108 3.49 -25.08 9.81
C LEU A 108 3.62 -26.61 9.70
N ALA A 109 3.80 -27.31 10.83
CA ALA A 109 3.85 -28.77 10.90
C ALA A 109 2.46 -29.45 10.88
N SER A 110 1.38 -28.70 10.58
CA SER A 110 0.03 -29.26 10.58
C SER A 110 -0.34 -29.85 9.22
N ARG A 111 -0.98 -31.03 9.21
CA ARG A 111 -1.48 -31.67 7.98
C ARG A 111 -2.37 -30.75 7.12
N PRO A 112 -3.23 -29.87 7.66
CA PRO A 112 -3.98 -28.91 6.86
C PRO A 112 -3.10 -27.89 6.13
N PHE A 113 -1.94 -27.51 6.69
CA PHE A 113 -0.99 -26.65 5.99
C PHE A 113 -0.24 -27.45 4.92
N GLU A 114 0.39 -28.57 5.28
CA GLU A 114 1.13 -29.44 4.35
C GLU A 114 0.30 -29.79 3.09
N ASN A 115 -0.95 -30.26 3.29
CA ASN A 115 -1.83 -30.71 2.23
C ASN A 115 -2.71 -29.60 1.62
N SER A 116 -2.52 -28.33 1.99
CA SER A 116 -3.26 -27.22 1.40
C SER A 116 -2.96 -27.08 -0.09
N ASN A 117 -3.97 -26.76 -0.90
CA ASN A 117 -3.82 -26.42 -2.32
C ASN A 117 -3.76 -24.90 -2.57
N ALA A 118 -3.61 -24.09 -1.52
CA ALA A 118 -3.44 -22.64 -1.62
C ALA A 118 -2.19 -22.27 -2.44
N ARG A 119 -2.30 -21.23 -3.27
CA ARG A 119 -1.18 -20.76 -4.12
C ARG A 119 -0.31 -19.73 -3.39
N LEU A 120 -0.89 -18.94 -2.50
CA LEU A 120 -0.21 -18.04 -1.57
C LEU A 120 -0.77 -18.29 -0.15
N PRO A 121 -0.38 -19.40 0.50
CA PRO A 121 -0.90 -19.79 1.81
C PRO A 121 -0.44 -18.82 2.91
N LEU A 122 -1.41 -18.28 3.66
CA LEU A 122 -1.18 -17.51 4.87
C LEU A 122 -1.75 -18.28 6.06
N ILE A 123 -0.90 -18.67 7.02
CA ILE A 123 -1.37 -19.15 8.32
C ILE A 123 -1.89 -17.94 9.08
N LEU A 124 -3.14 -17.99 9.50
CA LEU A 124 -3.74 -16.96 10.34
C LEU A 124 -3.63 -17.33 11.83
N GLY A 125 -3.90 -18.58 12.19
CA GLY A 125 -3.90 -19.02 13.59
C GLY A 125 -4.77 -20.24 13.84
N LYS A 126 -5.40 -20.31 15.01
CA LYS A 126 -6.48 -21.26 15.34
C LYS A 126 -7.84 -20.56 15.40
N ASP A 127 -8.92 -21.23 15.03
CA ASP A 127 -10.28 -20.76 15.32
C ASP A 127 -10.63 -20.93 16.81
N ILE A 128 -11.84 -20.49 17.19
CA ILE A 128 -12.36 -20.63 18.56
C ILE A 128 -12.47 -22.08 19.06
N GLY A 129 -12.48 -23.08 18.16
CA GLY A 129 -12.49 -24.50 18.51
C GLY A 129 -11.09 -25.14 18.49
N GLY A 130 -10.04 -24.35 18.23
CA GLY A 130 -8.66 -24.82 18.12
C GLY A 130 -8.26 -25.36 16.74
N GLY A 131 -9.14 -25.31 15.74
CA GLY A 131 -8.87 -25.76 14.38
C GLY A 131 -7.94 -24.79 13.62
N PRO A 132 -6.96 -25.26 12.83
CA PRO A 132 -6.03 -24.38 12.13
C PRO A 132 -6.71 -23.60 11.00
N VAL A 133 -6.51 -22.28 10.97
CA VAL A 133 -7.06 -21.37 9.96
C VAL A 133 -5.97 -20.95 8.99
N ILE A 134 -6.12 -21.40 7.75
CA ILE A 134 -5.17 -21.12 6.65
C ILE A 134 -5.95 -20.44 5.52
N ALA A 135 -5.47 -19.28 5.10
CA ALA A 135 -5.99 -18.47 4.01
C ALA A 135 -5.19 -18.70 2.71
N ASP A 136 -5.80 -18.48 1.54
CA ASP A 136 -5.07 -18.35 0.26
C ASP A 136 -5.17 -16.91 -0.24
N LEU A 137 -4.09 -16.14 -0.15
CA LEU A 137 -4.02 -14.76 -0.63
C LEU A 137 -4.26 -14.67 -2.14
N ALA A 138 -3.99 -15.73 -2.92
CA ALA A 138 -4.27 -15.75 -4.35
C ALA A 138 -5.76 -16.00 -4.68
N SER A 139 -6.51 -16.58 -3.73
CA SER A 139 -7.97 -16.70 -3.81
C SER A 139 -8.65 -15.37 -3.48
N MET A 140 -8.02 -14.59 -2.61
CA MET A 140 -8.38 -13.21 -2.30
C MET A 140 -7.91 -12.31 -3.46
N PRO A 141 -8.50 -11.12 -3.65
CA PRO A 141 -7.88 -10.10 -4.46
C PRO A 141 -6.70 -9.50 -3.66
N HIS A 142 -7.02 -8.81 -2.56
CA HIS A 142 -6.10 -8.12 -1.66
C HIS A 142 -6.58 -8.22 -0.21
N LEU A 143 -5.67 -8.02 0.75
CA LEU A 143 -5.90 -8.14 2.18
C LEU A 143 -5.63 -6.81 2.89
N LEU A 144 -6.60 -6.34 3.68
CA LEU A 144 -6.42 -5.21 4.60
C LEU A 144 -6.29 -5.74 6.03
N VAL A 145 -5.27 -5.29 6.76
CA VAL A 145 -4.96 -5.66 8.14
C VAL A 145 -4.96 -4.39 8.99
N ALA A 146 -5.63 -4.40 10.14
CA ALA A 146 -5.63 -3.25 11.03
C ALA A 146 -5.67 -3.69 12.50
N GLY A 147 -5.15 -2.85 13.38
CA GLY A 147 -5.12 -3.09 14.83
C GLY A 147 -4.21 -2.12 15.54
N THR A 148 -4.52 -1.77 16.79
CA THR A 148 -3.71 -0.81 17.56
C THR A 148 -2.35 -1.39 17.94
N THR A 149 -1.40 -0.55 18.35
CA THR A 149 -0.11 -1.00 18.89
C THR A 149 -0.33 -1.99 20.03
N GLY A 150 0.45 -3.08 20.07
CA GLY A 150 0.30 -4.17 21.07
C GLY A 150 -0.86 -5.16 20.82
N SER A 151 -1.72 -4.94 19.81
CA SER A 151 -2.83 -5.85 19.49
C SER A 151 -2.39 -7.20 18.90
N GLY A 152 -1.15 -7.29 18.41
CA GLY A 152 -0.60 -8.45 17.69
C GLY A 152 -0.45 -8.27 16.17
N LYS A 153 -0.79 -7.09 15.61
CA LYS A 153 -0.70 -6.78 14.17
C LYS A 153 0.63 -7.25 13.54
N SER A 154 1.77 -6.83 14.10
CA SER A 154 3.09 -7.07 13.51
C SER A 154 3.51 -8.54 13.60
N VAL A 155 3.27 -9.21 14.73
CA VAL A 155 3.45 -10.66 14.88
C VAL A 155 2.59 -11.43 13.87
N GLY A 156 1.34 -11.00 13.65
CA GLY A 156 0.47 -11.57 12.63
C GLY A 156 0.96 -11.36 11.21
N LEU A 157 1.53 -10.20 10.88
CA LEU A 157 2.17 -9.95 9.59
C LEU A 157 3.41 -10.83 9.40
N ASN A 158 4.25 -10.97 10.42
CA ASN A 158 5.41 -11.86 10.38
C ASN A 158 4.99 -13.32 10.19
N ALA A 159 3.91 -13.78 10.85
CA ALA A 159 3.34 -15.10 10.60
C ALA A 159 2.84 -15.28 9.16
N MET A 160 2.19 -14.26 8.57
CA MET A 160 1.76 -14.29 7.16
C MET A 160 2.95 -14.32 6.19
N ILE A 161 3.99 -13.50 6.43
CA ILE A 161 5.20 -13.46 5.60
C ILE A 161 5.95 -14.81 5.68
N LEU A 162 6.17 -15.32 6.90
CA LEU A 162 6.83 -16.62 7.10
C LEU A 162 6.04 -17.79 6.50
N SER A 163 4.70 -17.72 6.47
CA SER A 163 3.87 -18.72 5.77
C SER A 163 4.17 -18.80 4.27
N LEU A 164 4.43 -17.65 3.64
CA LEU A 164 4.87 -17.58 2.25
C LEU A 164 6.30 -18.09 2.11
N LEU A 165 7.24 -17.56 2.90
CA LEU A 165 8.67 -17.89 2.80
C LEU A 165 8.97 -19.38 3.08
N TYR A 166 8.24 -20.02 3.98
CA TYR A 166 8.39 -21.45 4.29
C TYR A 166 7.98 -22.37 3.13
N ARG A 167 7.14 -21.88 2.20
CA ARG A 167 6.48 -22.70 1.18
C ARG A 167 6.74 -22.29 -0.27
N MET A 168 7.11 -21.03 -0.49
CA MET A 168 7.27 -20.44 -1.81
C MET A 168 8.74 -20.13 -2.07
N PRO A 169 9.39 -20.79 -3.03
CA PRO A 169 10.74 -20.43 -3.43
C PRO A 169 10.73 -19.11 -4.24
N PRO A 170 11.85 -18.38 -4.33
CA PRO A 170 11.90 -17.01 -4.88
C PRO A 170 11.56 -16.93 -6.38
N GLU A 171 11.68 -18.03 -7.13
CA GLU A 171 11.27 -18.14 -8.55
C GLU A 171 9.74 -18.22 -8.71
N ARG A 172 9.01 -18.53 -7.63
CA ARG A 172 7.54 -18.68 -7.62
C ARG A 172 6.83 -17.55 -6.89
N CYS A 173 7.48 -16.93 -5.90
CA CYS A 173 6.94 -15.78 -5.17
C CYS A 173 8.04 -14.75 -4.91
N LYS A 174 7.81 -13.52 -5.35
CA LYS A 174 8.64 -12.35 -5.12
C LYS A 174 7.92 -11.34 -4.25
N LEU A 175 8.67 -10.55 -3.47
CA LEU A 175 8.16 -9.65 -2.45
C LEU A 175 8.61 -8.21 -2.71
N ILE A 176 7.72 -7.26 -2.42
CA ILE A 176 8.05 -5.84 -2.24
C ILE A 176 7.59 -5.50 -0.83
N MET A 177 8.50 -5.01 0.02
CA MET A 177 8.20 -4.62 1.39
C MET A 177 8.33 -3.12 1.57
N VAL A 178 7.36 -2.51 2.24
CA VAL A 178 7.30 -1.08 2.54
C VAL A 178 7.15 -0.89 4.05
N ASP A 179 8.18 -0.32 4.66
CA ASP A 179 8.25 -0.04 6.09
C ASP A 179 8.74 1.40 6.31
N PRO A 180 7.82 2.38 6.38
CA PRO A 180 8.18 3.79 6.54
C PRO A 180 8.72 4.12 7.94
N LYS A 181 8.74 3.16 8.88
CA LYS A 181 9.24 3.35 10.25
C LYS A 181 10.57 2.62 10.49
N MET A 182 10.96 1.71 9.60
CA MET A 182 12.15 0.84 9.71
C MET A 182 12.13 -0.13 10.90
N LEU A 183 10.94 -0.44 11.45
CA LEU A 183 10.80 -1.20 12.70
C LEU A 183 10.41 -2.67 12.52
N GLU A 184 9.65 -3.00 11.48
CA GLU A 184 8.86 -4.24 11.42
C GLU A 184 9.31 -5.15 10.26
N LEU A 185 9.61 -4.57 9.10
CA LEU A 185 9.99 -5.34 7.90
C LEU A 185 11.48 -5.20 7.54
N SER A 186 12.21 -4.26 8.14
CA SER A 186 13.65 -4.05 7.93
C SER A 186 14.48 -5.32 8.22
N ILE A 187 14.01 -6.18 9.11
CA ILE A 187 14.58 -7.51 9.39
C ILE A 187 14.69 -8.41 8.14
N TYR A 188 13.79 -8.27 7.16
CA TYR A 188 13.73 -9.11 5.96
C TYR A 188 14.61 -8.64 4.80
N ASP A 189 15.33 -7.52 4.94
CA ASP A 189 16.21 -7.01 3.88
C ASP A 189 17.20 -8.10 3.41
N ASP A 190 17.60 -8.13 2.14
CA ASP A 190 18.45 -9.15 1.50
C ASP A 190 17.96 -10.61 1.45
N ILE A 191 16.70 -10.93 1.74
CA ILE A 191 16.18 -12.27 1.38
C ILE A 191 16.06 -12.41 -0.15
N PRO A 192 16.32 -13.60 -0.74
CA PRO A 192 16.29 -13.80 -2.19
C PRO A 192 14.91 -13.58 -2.83
N HIS A 193 13.85 -13.50 -2.03
CA HIS A 193 12.49 -13.19 -2.45
C HIS A 193 12.26 -11.71 -2.76
N LEU A 194 13.07 -10.78 -2.24
CA LEU A 194 12.87 -9.35 -2.49
C LEU A 194 13.19 -8.96 -3.95
N LEU A 195 12.41 -8.02 -4.49
CA LEU A 195 12.65 -7.36 -5.79
C LEU A 195 13.44 -6.06 -5.65
N THR A 196 13.46 -5.46 -4.46
CA THR A 196 14.11 -4.20 -4.12
C THR A 196 14.39 -4.24 -2.61
N PRO A 197 15.39 -3.52 -2.07
CA PRO A 197 15.57 -3.37 -0.63
C PRO A 197 14.28 -2.88 0.05
N VAL A 198 14.14 -3.11 1.35
CA VAL A 198 12.94 -2.69 2.09
C VAL A 198 12.72 -1.18 1.91
N VAL A 199 11.55 -0.80 1.37
CA VAL A 199 11.29 0.57 0.95
C VAL A 199 10.85 1.40 2.14
N THR A 200 11.71 2.31 2.57
CA THR A 200 11.53 3.13 3.78
C THR A 200 11.03 4.55 3.51
N GLU A 201 11.25 5.08 2.30
CA GLU A 201 10.81 6.41 1.91
C GLU A 201 9.39 6.38 1.30
N PRO A 202 8.39 7.12 1.85
CA PRO A 202 7.03 7.11 1.33
C PRO A 202 6.90 7.47 -0.16
N LYS A 203 7.78 8.36 -0.68
CA LYS A 203 7.82 8.69 -2.11
C LYS A 203 8.25 7.47 -2.95
N LYS A 204 9.34 6.78 -2.58
CA LYS A 204 9.79 5.55 -3.25
C LYS A 204 8.75 4.43 -3.17
N ALA A 205 7.97 4.36 -2.08
CA ALA A 205 6.86 3.41 -1.99
C ALA A 205 5.76 3.67 -3.02
N VAL A 206 5.45 4.95 -3.32
CA VAL A 206 4.53 5.31 -4.43
C VAL A 206 5.13 4.89 -5.77
N VAL A 207 6.44 5.06 -5.98
CA VAL A 207 7.14 4.58 -7.19
C VAL A 207 7.04 3.07 -7.34
N ALA A 208 7.27 2.30 -6.27
CA ALA A 208 7.14 0.83 -6.29
C ALA A 208 5.71 0.34 -6.56
N LEU A 209 4.69 1.05 -6.06
CA LEU A 209 3.29 0.78 -6.39
C LEU A 209 2.98 1.13 -7.85
N LYS A 210 3.53 2.24 -8.36
CA LYS A 210 3.44 2.65 -9.78
C LYS A 210 4.13 1.64 -10.71
N TRP A 211 5.31 1.13 -10.33
CA TRP A 211 6.00 0.02 -11.00
C TRP A 211 5.13 -1.24 -11.04
N ALA A 212 4.49 -1.61 -9.93
CA ALA A 212 3.61 -2.77 -9.90
C ALA A 212 2.41 -2.65 -10.85
N VAL A 213 1.93 -1.44 -11.16
CA VAL A 213 0.90 -1.23 -12.20
C VAL A 213 1.48 -1.42 -13.62
N ARG A 214 2.70 -0.96 -13.90
CA ARG A 214 3.39 -1.25 -15.17
C ARG A 214 3.54 -2.76 -15.38
N GLU A 215 4.11 -3.45 -14.39
CA GLU A 215 4.30 -4.90 -14.39
C GLU A 215 2.97 -5.65 -14.56
N MET A 216 1.89 -5.20 -13.90
CA MET A 216 0.55 -5.74 -14.12
C MET A 216 0.10 -5.61 -15.59
N GLU A 217 0.29 -4.45 -16.21
CA GLU A 217 -0.10 -4.22 -17.61
C GLU A 217 0.78 -5.02 -18.59
N GLU A 218 2.07 -5.16 -18.32
CA GLU A 218 3.00 -5.98 -19.11
C GLU A 218 2.65 -7.47 -19.03
N ARG A 219 2.32 -7.98 -17.84
CA ARG A 219 1.74 -9.32 -17.66
C ARG A 219 0.46 -9.52 -18.45
N TYR A 220 -0.44 -8.54 -18.46
CA TYR A 220 -1.65 -8.61 -19.30
C TYR A 220 -1.34 -8.65 -20.80
N ARG A 221 -0.33 -7.90 -21.27
CA ARG A 221 0.15 -7.97 -22.67
C ARG A 221 0.73 -9.36 -22.97
N ALA A 222 1.55 -9.93 -22.08
CA ALA A 222 2.12 -11.27 -22.22
C ALA A 222 1.03 -12.37 -22.24
N MET A 223 0.09 -12.33 -21.29
CA MET A 223 -1.06 -13.24 -21.27
C MET A 223 -1.92 -13.15 -22.54
N SER A 224 -2.15 -11.93 -23.05
CA SER A 224 -2.86 -11.69 -24.32
C SER A 224 -2.09 -12.18 -25.56
N LYS A 225 -0.75 -12.23 -25.52
CA LYS A 225 0.08 -12.82 -26.58
C LYS A 225 -0.07 -14.34 -26.64
N ILE A 226 -0.14 -15.02 -25.50
CA ILE A 226 -0.30 -16.49 -25.41
C ILE A 226 -1.79 -16.92 -25.50
N GLY A 227 -2.73 -16.00 -25.31
CA GLY A 227 -4.18 -16.29 -25.36
C GLY A 227 -4.77 -16.81 -24.04
N VAL A 228 -4.10 -16.56 -22.92
CA VAL A 228 -4.48 -17.02 -21.58
C VAL A 228 -5.10 -15.90 -20.74
N ARG A 229 -5.83 -16.25 -19.68
CA ARG A 229 -6.61 -15.30 -18.85
C ARG A 229 -6.02 -14.99 -17.47
N ASN A 230 -5.02 -15.73 -17.02
CA ASN A 230 -4.40 -15.54 -15.70
C ASN A 230 -2.97 -16.13 -15.66
N LEU A 231 -2.19 -15.68 -14.67
CA LEU A 231 -0.79 -16.07 -14.46
C LEU A 231 -0.58 -17.59 -14.34
N ALA A 232 -1.51 -18.32 -13.71
CA ALA A 232 -1.37 -19.77 -13.56
C ALA A 232 -1.50 -20.51 -14.91
N ALA A 233 -2.42 -20.07 -15.77
CA ALA A 233 -2.55 -20.58 -17.14
C ALA A 233 -1.36 -20.16 -18.03
N TYR A 234 -0.83 -18.96 -17.83
CA TYR A 234 0.39 -18.50 -18.49
C TYR A 234 1.60 -19.38 -18.13
N ASN A 235 1.91 -19.52 -16.84
CA ASN A 235 3.04 -20.34 -16.38
C ASN A 235 2.90 -21.80 -16.81
N LYS A 236 1.68 -22.35 -16.82
CA LYS A 236 1.42 -23.70 -17.33
C LYS A 236 1.76 -23.82 -18.82
N ARG A 237 1.26 -22.92 -19.68
CA ARG A 237 1.52 -22.98 -21.13
C ARG A 237 2.99 -22.75 -21.47
N VAL A 238 3.69 -21.91 -20.71
CA VAL A 238 5.14 -21.68 -20.86
C VAL A 238 5.95 -22.90 -20.42
N ALA A 239 5.59 -23.56 -19.31
CA ALA A 239 6.22 -24.82 -18.90
C ALA A 239 6.00 -25.92 -19.94
N GLU A 240 4.76 -26.11 -20.41
CA GLU A 240 4.44 -27.07 -21.49
C GLU A 240 5.20 -26.77 -22.78
N ALA A 241 5.42 -25.49 -23.14
CA ALA A 241 6.23 -25.13 -24.31
C ALA A 241 7.70 -25.51 -24.11
N ARG A 242 8.29 -25.21 -22.95
CA ARG A 242 9.68 -25.56 -22.61
C ARG A 242 9.92 -27.08 -22.54
N GLU A 243 8.97 -27.84 -22.01
CA GLU A 243 9.05 -29.32 -21.96
C GLU A 243 9.01 -29.98 -23.35
N ASN A 244 8.38 -29.33 -24.34
CA ASN A 244 8.26 -29.84 -25.71
C ASN A 244 9.23 -29.19 -26.71
N ASP A 245 10.17 -28.36 -26.25
CA ASP A 245 11.09 -27.55 -27.08
C ASP A 245 10.35 -26.70 -28.14
N GLU A 246 9.16 -26.21 -27.77
CA GLU A 246 8.25 -25.46 -28.65
C GLU A 246 8.44 -23.94 -28.48
N THR A 247 8.88 -23.24 -29.52
CA THR A 247 8.87 -21.78 -29.54
C THR A 247 7.43 -21.25 -29.66
N ILE A 248 6.97 -20.44 -28.72
CA ILE A 248 5.61 -19.88 -28.76
C ILE A 248 5.52 -18.82 -29.86
N LYS A 249 4.81 -19.13 -30.95
CA LYS A 249 4.61 -18.21 -32.10
C LYS A 249 3.22 -17.61 -32.08
N ARG A 250 3.09 -16.33 -32.48
CA ARG A 250 1.80 -15.68 -32.74
C ARG A 250 1.77 -15.11 -34.15
N LYS A 251 0.71 -15.42 -34.90
CA LYS A 251 0.36 -14.73 -36.15
C LYS A 251 -0.18 -13.35 -35.84
N VAL A 252 0.56 -12.31 -36.19
CA VAL A 252 0.17 -10.91 -36.07
C VAL A 252 -0.16 -10.38 -37.46
N GLN A 253 -1.31 -9.73 -37.63
CA GLN A 253 -1.64 -9.09 -38.90
C GLN A 253 -0.83 -7.81 -39.04
N ILE A 254 0.11 -7.78 -40.00
CA ILE A 254 0.99 -6.64 -40.26
C ILE A 254 0.42 -5.63 -41.27
N GLY A 255 -0.68 -5.99 -41.93
CA GLY A 255 -1.41 -5.09 -42.83
C GLY A 255 -2.30 -5.84 -43.80
N PHE A 256 -2.44 -5.26 -45.00
CA PHE A 256 -3.05 -5.90 -46.16
C PHE A 256 -2.07 -5.83 -47.33
N ASP A 257 -2.06 -6.89 -48.13
CA ASP A 257 -1.35 -6.95 -49.41
C ASP A 257 -1.91 -5.87 -50.35
N LYS A 258 -1.02 -5.10 -50.98
CA LYS A 258 -1.38 -3.95 -51.82
C LYS A 258 -1.98 -4.36 -53.16
N ASP A 259 -1.68 -5.57 -53.64
CA ASP A 259 -2.11 -6.07 -54.94
C ASP A 259 -3.35 -6.97 -54.81
N THR A 260 -3.46 -7.73 -53.71
CA THR A 260 -4.58 -8.69 -53.49
C THR A 260 -5.61 -8.25 -52.46
N GLY A 261 -5.31 -7.23 -51.63
CA GLY A 261 -6.18 -6.79 -50.54
C GLY A 261 -6.34 -7.79 -49.39
N GLN A 262 -5.58 -8.89 -49.39
CA GLN A 262 -5.66 -9.93 -48.37
C GLN A 262 -4.87 -9.56 -47.11
N PRO A 263 -5.32 -9.96 -45.90
CA PRO A 263 -4.59 -9.69 -44.67
C PRO A 263 -3.23 -10.42 -44.65
N LEU A 264 -2.15 -9.66 -44.50
CA LEU A 264 -0.79 -10.19 -44.35
C LEU A 264 -0.52 -10.53 -42.89
N TYR A 265 -0.04 -11.75 -42.62
CA TYR A 265 0.31 -12.22 -41.28
C TYR A 265 1.81 -12.51 -41.20
N GLU A 266 2.44 -12.01 -40.13
CA GLU A 266 3.81 -12.36 -39.74
C GLU A 266 3.75 -13.28 -38.51
N GLU A 267 4.58 -14.31 -38.46
CA GLU A 267 4.78 -15.13 -37.25
C GLU A 267 5.85 -14.49 -36.38
N GLN A 268 5.45 -13.88 -35.27
CA GLN A 268 6.37 -13.40 -34.24
C GLN A 268 6.63 -14.51 -33.24
N GLU A 269 7.90 -14.84 -33.06
CA GLU A 269 8.39 -15.78 -32.04
C GLU A 269 8.61 -15.04 -30.72
N PHE A 270 8.22 -15.65 -29.62
CA PHE A 270 8.43 -15.12 -28.27
C PHE A 270 9.09 -16.17 -27.39
N ASP A 271 10.26 -15.83 -26.84
CA ASP A 271 10.79 -16.51 -25.67
C ASP A 271 10.09 -15.94 -24.42
N PHE A 272 9.35 -16.80 -23.74
CA PHE A 272 8.61 -16.46 -22.54
C PHE A 272 9.14 -17.27 -21.36
N GLU A 273 9.38 -16.57 -20.26
CA GLU A 273 9.75 -17.17 -18.98
C GLU A 273 8.51 -17.35 -18.08
N PRO A 274 8.46 -18.37 -17.20
CA PRO A 274 7.51 -18.43 -16.11
C PRO A 274 7.66 -17.21 -15.19
N LEU A 275 6.54 -16.57 -14.84
CA LEU A 275 6.54 -15.34 -14.06
C LEU A 275 6.15 -15.63 -12.59
N PRO A 276 6.90 -15.11 -11.60
CA PRO A 276 6.58 -15.31 -10.18
C PRO A 276 5.31 -14.55 -9.79
N MET A 277 4.58 -15.02 -8.78
CA MET A 277 3.60 -14.19 -8.10
C MET A 277 4.32 -13.07 -7.34
N ILE A 278 3.74 -11.88 -7.28
CA ILE A 278 4.29 -10.74 -6.51
C ILE A 278 3.37 -10.45 -5.34
N VAL A 279 3.91 -10.37 -4.13
CA VAL A 279 3.18 -9.90 -2.94
C VAL A 279 3.82 -8.61 -2.44
N ILE A 280 3.02 -7.54 -2.42
CA ILE A 280 3.40 -6.23 -1.90
C ILE A 280 2.88 -6.13 -0.46
N VAL A 281 3.78 -5.93 0.49
CA VAL A 281 3.47 -5.81 1.92
C VAL A 281 3.78 -4.39 2.37
N ILE A 282 2.79 -3.69 2.92
CA ILE A 282 2.93 -2.35 3.49
C ILE A 282 2.57 -2.43 4.96
N ASP A 283 3.51 -2.18 5.88
CA ASP A 283 3.22 -2.26 7.33
C ASP A 283 2.29 -1.14 7.82
N GLU A 284 2.49 0.09 7.32
CA GLU A 284 1.75 1.27 7.73
C GLU A 284 1.34 2.11 6.51
N MET A 285 0.19 1.80 5.93
CA MET A 285 -0.36 2.59 4.82
C MET A 285 -0.74 4.02 5.24
N ALA A 286 -0.95 4.29 6.53
CA ALA A 286 -1.31 5.63 7.02
C ALA A 286 -0.21 6.67 6.76
N ASP A 287 1.06 6.28 6.86
CA ASP A 287 2.18 7.19 6.64
C ASP A 287 2.40 7.45 5.13
N LEU A 288 2.02 6.51 4.26
CA LEU A 288 1.92 6.74 2.81
C LEU A 288 0.78 7.69 2.47
N MET A 289 -0.39 7.50 3.09
CA MET A 289 -1.58 8.35 2.87
C MET A 289 -1.34 9.79 3.32
N LEU A 290 -0.59 10.00 4.40
CA LEU A 290 -0.23 11.33 4.90
C LEU A 290 0.66 12.13 3.92
N VAL A 291 1.56 11.45 3.20
CA VAL A 291 2.50 12.09 2.27
C VAL A 291 1.95 12.23 0.86
N ALA A 292 1.23 11.21 0.36
CA ALA A 292 0.86 11.10 -1.05
C ALA A 292 -0.52 10.43 -1.27
N GLY A 293 -1.48 10.64 -0.37
CA GLY A 293 -2.73 9.87 -0.32
C GLY A 293 -3.52 9.77 -1.62
N LYS A 294 -3.57 10.82 -2.45
CA LYS A 294 -4.25 10.76 -3.77
C LYS A 294 -3.58 9.78 -4.74
N ASP A 295 -2.25 9.84 -4.84
CA ASP A 295 -1.47 8.95 -5.70
C ASP A 295 -1.55 7.50 -5.19
N VAL A 296 -1.43 7.31 -3.87
CA VAL A 296 -1.58 6.00 -3.23
C VAL A 296 -2.97 5.43 -3.51
N GLU A 297 -4.05 6.15 -3.22
CA GLU A 297 -5.42 5.68 -3.42
C GLU A 297 -5.70 5.31 -4.88
N ALA A 298 -5.26 6.14 -5.84
CA ALA A 298 -5.43 5.88 -7.27
C ALA A 298 -4.68 4.61 -7.75
N VAL A 299 -3.40 4.48 -7.38
CA VAL A 299 -2.58 3.32 -7.77
C VAL A 299 -3.07 2.05 -7.10
N VAL A 300 -3.46 2.13 -5.83
CA VAL A 300 -3.99 1.02 -5.04
C VAL A 300 -5.35 0.57 -5.55
N GLN A 301 -6.23 1.49 -5.96
CA GLN A 301 -7.48 1.16 -6.63
C GLN A 301 -7.21 0.42 -7.96
N ARG A 302 -6.29 0.94 -8.79
CA ARG A 302 -5.94 0.32 -10.08
C ARG A 302 -5.39 -1.09 -9.92
N LEU A 303 -4.46 -1.29 -8.98
CA LEU A 303 -3.98 -2.62 -8.62
C LEU A 303 -5.15 -3.48 -8.13
N ALA A 304 -5.93 -2.99 -7.16
CA ALA A 304 -6.91 -3.83 -6.49
C ALA A 304 -8.07 -4.32 -7.39
N GLN A 305 -8.31 -3.64 -8.51
CA GLN A 305 -9.30 -4.03 -9.51
C GLN A 305 -8.79 -5.05 -10.55
N MET A 306 -7.48 -5.10 -10.82
CA MET A 306 -6.92 -5.83 -11.99
C MET A 306 -5.76 -6.80 -11.65
N ALA A 307 -5.04 -6.57 -10.56
CA ALA A 307 -3.79 -7.27 -10.24
C ALA A 307 -3.96 -8.79 -10.00
N ARG A 308 -5.12 -9.23 -9.50
CA ARG A 308 -5.42 -10.63 -9.17
C ARG A 308 -5.17 -11.62 -10.31
N ALA A 309 -5.46 -11.26 -11.56
CA ALA A 309 -5.24 -12.16 -12.70
C ALA A 309 -3.77 -12.18 -13.16
N ALA A 310 -3.06 -11.05 -12.99
CA ALA A 310 -1.63 -10.93 -13.20
C ALA A 310 -0.79 -11.58 -12.06
N GLY A 311 -1.43 -12.05 -10.99
CA GLY A 311 -0.78 -12.67 -9.84
C GLY A 311 0.03 -11.69 -8.99
N ILE A 312 -0.42 -10.44 -8.94
CA ILE A 312 0.10 -9.40 -8.06
C ILE A 312 -0.93 -9.19 -6.94
N HIS A 313 -0.48 -9.26 -5.69
CA HIS A 313 -1.31 -9.24 -4.49
C HIS A 313 -0.81 -8.19 -3.51
N LEU A 314 -1.72 -7.63 -2.70
CA LEU A 314 -1.39 -6.58 -1.74
C LEU A 314 -1.85 -7.03 -0.34
N ILE A 315 -0.94 -6.89 0.62
CA ILE A 315 -1.22 -6.92 2.06
C ILE A 315 -0.97 -5.49 2.55
N MET A 316 -2.04 -4.78 2.89
CA MET A 316 -1.96 -3.45 3.49
C MET A 316 -2.24 -3.53 4.96
N ALA A 317 -1.33 -3.02 5.78
CA ALA A 317 -1.51 -2.93 7.21
C ALA A 317 -1.56 -1.46 7.68
N THR A 318 -2.25 -1.23 8.80
CA THR A 318 -2.20 0.06 9.50
C THR A 318 -2.43 -0.08 11.00
N GLN A 319 -1.78 0.78 11.79
CA GLN A 319 -2.10 0.97 13.22
C GLN A 319 -3.11 2.10 13.46
N ARG A 320 -3.54 2.82 12.41
CA ARG A 320 -4.47 3.97 12.47
C ARG A 320 -5.77 3.67 11.70
N PRO A 321 -6.75 2.98 12.31
CA PRO A 321 -8.01 2.60 11.66
C PRO A 321 -9.02 3.76 11.52
N SER A 322 -8.56 4.93 11.04
CA SER A 322 -9.42 6.10 10.78
C SER A 322 -10.04 6.05 9.38
N VAL A 323 -11.10 6.83 9.17
CA VAL A 323 -11.79 6.95 7.88
C VAL A 323 -10.90 7.60 6.81
N ASP A 324 -9.96 8.46 7.22
CA ASP A 324 -9.02 9.16 6.33
C ASP A 324 -7.92 8.22 5.78
N VAL A 325 -7.59 7.16 6.53
CA VAL A 325 -6.65 6.11 6.08
C VAL A 325 -7.42 5.00 5.34
N ILE A 326 -8.51 4.53 5.92
CA ILE A 326 -9.33 3.43 5.40
C ILE A 326 -10.56 4.02 4.68
N THR A 327 -10.29 4.66 3.54
CA THR A 327 -11.30 5.36 2.74
C THR A 327 -12.38 4.43 2.21
N GLY A 328 -13.49 4.99 1.69
CA GLY A 328 -14.52 4.23 1.00
C GLY A 328 -13.99 3.43 -0.19
N THR A 329 -13.06 4.00 -0.95
CA THR A 329 -12.40 3.40 -2.11
C THR A 329 -11.54 2.21 -1.71
N ILE A 330 -10.72 2.35 -0.66
CA ILE A 330 -9.92 1.24 -0.14
C ILE A 330 -10.82 0.08 0.30
N LYS A 331 -11.89 0.37 1.06
CA LYS A 331 -12.84 -0.68 1.50
C LYS A 331 -13.55 -1.39 0.34
N ALA A 332 -13.95 -0.64 -0.69
CA ALA A 332 -14.62 -1.21 -1.86
C ALA A 332 -13.75 -2.22 -2.62
N ASN A 333 -12.43 -2.02 -2.65
CA ASN A 333 -11.50 -2.89 -3.39
C ASN A 333 -10.78 -3.93 -2.51
N PHE A 334 -10.83 -3.80 -1.18
CA PHE A 334 -10.30 -4.77 -0.21
C PHE A 334 -11.46 -5.46 0.54
N PRO A 335 -12.10 -6.50 -0.05
CA PRO A 335 -13.20 -7.22 0.59
C PRO A 335 -12.72 -8.16 1.71
N THR A 336 -11.50 -8.69 1.62
CA THR A 336 -10.92 -9.51 2.70
C THR A 336 -10.22 -8.62 3.70
N ARG A 337 -10.57 -8.73 4.99
CA ARG A 337 -10.05 -7.87 6.04
C ARG A 337 -9.75 -8.64 7.32
N ILE A 338 -8.73 -8.22 8.03
CA ILE A 338 -8.36 -8.67 9.37
C ILE A 338 -8.35 -7.45 10.29
N SER A 339 -9.10 -7.54 11.39
CA SER A 339 -8.95 -6.61 12.51
C SER A 339 -8.41 -7.37 13.71
N PHE A 340 -7.21 -7.02 14.16
CA PHE A 340 -6.81 -7.26 15.55
C PHE A 340 -7.58 -6.32 16.47
N GLN A 341 -7.28 -6.37 17.77
CA GLN A 341 -7.88 -5.49 18.77
C GLN A 341 -7.74 -4.01 18.37
N VAL A 342 -8.82 -3.25 18.59
CA VAL A 342 -8.90 -1.81 18.39
C VAL A 342 -9.52 -1.12 19.60
N THR A 343 -9.34 0.20 19.71
CA THR A 343 -9.81 0.99 20.84
C THR A 343 -11.32 1.20 20.93
N SER A 344 -12.03 1.23 19.80
CA SER A 344 -13.44 1.64 19.82
C SER A 344 -14.34 0.91 18.82
N LYS A 345 -15.64 0.96 19.13
CA LYS A 345 -16.76 0.52 18.27
C LYS A 345 -16.83 1.30 16.94
N ILE A 346 -16.12 2.44 16.83
CA ILE A 346 -16.00 3.21 15.59
C ILE A 346 -14.89 2.61 14.73
N ASP A 347 -13.71 2.37 15.32
CA ASP A 347 -12.55 1.76 14.65
C ASP A 347 -12.91 0.39 14.04
N SER A 348 -13.62 -0.45 14.82
CA SER A 348 -14.11 -1.75 14.34
C SER A 348 -15.00 -1.60 13.10
N ARG A 349 -15.94 -0.64 13.11
CA ARG A 349 -16.81 -0.34 11.96
C ARG A 349 -16.04 0.23 10.78
N THR A 350 -14.99 1.02 11.03
CA THR A 350 -14.13 1.54 9.95
C THR A 350 -13.47 0.39 9.20
N ILE A 351 -12.95 -0.63 9.89
CA ILE A 351 -12.28 -1.78 9.26
C ILE A 351 -13.31 -2.78 8.71
N LEU A 352 -14.15 -3.35 9.57
CA LEU A 352 -14.98 -4.52 9.28
C LEU A 352 -16.36 -4.14 8.71
N GLY A 353 -16.84 -2.92 8.97
CA GLY A 353 -18.23 -2.51 8.73
C GLY A 353 -19.16 -2.78 9.93
N GLU A 354 -18.75 -3.64 10.87
CA GLU A 354 -19.47 -3.95 12.10
C GLU A 354 -18.60 -3.80 13.35
N GLN A 355 -19.23 -3.84 14.53
CA GLN A 355 -18.56 -3.79 15.83
C GLN A 355 -18.11 -5.18 16.29
N GLY A 356 -17.17 -5.25 17.23
CA GLY A 356 -16.71 -6.47 17.87
C GLY A 356 -15.19 -6.64 17.89
N ALA A 357 -14.43 -5.87 17.11
CA ALA A 357 -12.97 -5.88 17.19
C ALA A 357 -12.45 -5.17 18.45
N GLU A 358 -13.24 -4.26 19.02
CA GLU A 358 -12.97 -3.66 20.33
C GLU A 358 -13.12 -4.64 21.51
N GLN A 359 -13.78 -5.79 21.28
CA GLN A 359 -14.01 -6.83 22.29
C GLN A 359 -12.92 -7.93 22.25
N LEU A 360 -11.97 -7.84 21.33
CA LEU A 360 -10.81 -8.74 21.22
C LEU A 360 -9.86 -8.56 22.41
N LEU A 361 -8.99 -9.55 22.62
CA LEU A 361 -8.14 -9.68 23.81
C LEU A 361 -6.72 -9.16 23.63
N GLY A 362 -6.39 -8.63 22.44
CA GLY A 362 -5.02 -8.30 22.04
C GLY A 362 -4.18 -9.56 21.81
N MET A 363 -2.85 -9.42 21.83
CA MET A 363 -1.90 -10.54 21.74
C MET A 363 -2.16 -11.52 20.57
N GLY A 364 -2.58 -10.99 19.41
CA GLY A 364 -2.84 -11.78 18.20
C GLY A 364 -4.30 -12.23 18.02
N ASP A 365 -5.18 -12.02 18.99
CA ASP A 365 -6.62 -12.26 18.84
C ASP A 365 -7.23 -11.30 17.80
N MET A 366 -7.90 -11.85 16.79
CA MET A 366 -8.38 -11.11 15.63
C MET A 366 -9.75 -11.58 15.10
N LEU A 367 -10.42 -10.68 14.38
CA LEU A 367 -11.57 -10.95 13.54
C LEU A 367 -11.15 -10.98 12.07
N TYR A 368 -11.32 -12.13 11.43
CA TYR A 368 -11.06 -12.35 10.02
C TYR A 368 -12.37 -12.35 9.23
N MET A 369 -12.50 -11.45 8.26
CA MET A 369 -13.62 -11.35 7.34
C MET A 369 -13.20 -11.81 5.95
N ALA A 370 -13.77 -12.93 5.50
CA ALA A 370 -13.54 -13.45 4.16
C ALA A 370 -14.50 -12.79 3.15
N GLY A 371 -13.94 -12.11 2.12
CA GLY A 371 -14.71 -11.67 0.95
C GLY A 371 -15.88 -10.71 1.25
N GLY A 372 -15.78 -9.88 2.28
CA GLY A 372 -16.84 -8.94 2.70
C GLY A 372 -18.09 -9.62 3.31
N GLY A 373 -17.99 -10.92 3.62
CA GLY A 373 -19.10 -11.73 4.13
C GLY A 373 -18.97 -12.04 5.62
N ARG A 374 -18.80 -13.32 5.95
CA ARG A 374 -18.80 -13.79 7.34
C ARG A 374 -17.51 -13.39 8.06
N ILE A 375 -17.67 -12.94 9.30
CA ILE A 375 -16.57 -12.70 10.24
C ILE A 375 -16.40 -13.92 11.14
N THR A 376 -15.15 -14.40 11.23
CA THR A 376 -14.74 -15.51 12.10
C THR A 376 -13.65 -15.00 13.05
N ARG A 377 -13.74 -15.33 14.34
CA ARG A 377 -12.67 -15.04 15.30
C ARG A 377 -11.55 -16.06 15.16
N VAL A 378 -10.31 -15.58 15.13
CA VAL A 378 -9.09 -16.37 14.98
C VAL A 378 -8.09 -15.89 16.01
N HIS A 379 -7.48 -16.82 16.73
CA HIS A 379 -6.41 -16.58 17.67
C HIS A 379 -5.08 -16.73 16.92
N GLY A 380 -4.42 -15.60 16.71
CA GLY A 380 -3.29 -15.46 15.80
C GLY A 380 -2.11 -16.38 16.10
N ALA A 381 -1.46 -16.83 15.04
CA ALA A 381 -0.20 -17.56 15.16
C ALA A 381 0.88 -16.66 15.77
N PHE A 382 1.50 -17.11 16.86
CA PHE A 382 2.62 -16.45 17.51
C PHE A 382 3.94 -16.88 16.88
N VAL A 383 4.80 -15.90 16.63
CA VAL A 383 6.20 -16.08 16.26
C VAL A 383 7.02 -14.98 16.94
N SER A 384 8.19 -15.35 17.47
CA SER A 384 9.11 -14.40 18.10
C SER A 384 10.07 -13.79 17.07
N ASP A 385 10.57 -12.58 17.34
CA ASP A 385 11.52 -11.89 16.44
C ASP A 385 12.77 -12.76 16.20
N ALA A 386 13.27 -13.42 17.24
CA ALA A 386 14.38 -14.37 17.14
C ALA A 386 14.08 -15.59 16.22
N GLU A 387 12.82 -16.00 16.05
CA GLU A 387 12.43 -16.99 15.03
C GLU A 387 12.44 -16.39 13.63
N VAL A 388 11.99 -15.14 13.46
CA VAL A 388 12.07 -14.41 12.18
C VAL A 388 13.53 -14.26 11.74
N GLU A 389 14.41 -13.78 12.63
CA GLU A 389 15.86 -13.63 12.39
C GLU A 389 16.49 -14.94 11.89
N ARG A 390 16.22 -16.06 12.58
CA ARG A 390 16.77 -17.38 12.20
C ARG A 390 16.29 -17.84 10.82
N VAL A 391 15.04 -17.56 10.44
CA VAL A 391 14.53 -17.90 9.10
C VAL A 391 15.15 -17.00 8.04
N VAL A 392 15.24 -15.68 8.29
CA VAL A 392 15.88 -14.74 7.37
C VAL A 392 17.35 -15.10 7.15
N GLU A 393 18.12 -15.32 8.22
CA GLU A 393 19.51 -15.76 8.13
C GLU A 393 19.68 -17.05 7.32
N HIS A 394 18.74 -18.00 7.48
CA HIS A 394 18.77 -19.25 6.73
C HIS A 394 18.55 -19.00 5.23
N LEU A 395 17.60 -18.13 4.86
CA LEU A 395 17.33 -17.76 3.47
C LEU A 395 18.50 -16.99 2.83
N LYS A 396 19.10 -16.04 3.54
CA LYS A 396 20.30 -15.30 3.08
C LYS A 396 21.49 -16.22 2.75
N LYS A 397 21.60 -17.37 3.44
CA LYS A 397 22.63 -18.38 3.19
C LYS A 397 22.35 -19.26 1.96
N GLN A 398 21.13 -19.26 1.44
CA GLN A 398 20.74 -20.05 0.25
C GLN A 398 21.02 -19.29 -1.06
N ALA A 399 20.65 -18.01 -1.13
CA ALA A 399 20.86 -17.16 -2.30
C ALA A 399 20.88 -15.67 -1.94
N ALA A 400 21.62 -14.88 -2.73
CA ALA A 400 21.60 -13.43 -2.68
C ALA A 400 20.33 -12.87 -3.37
N PRO A 401 19.86 -11.67 -2.99
CA PRO A 401 18.78 -11.00 -3.70
C PRO A 401 19.21 -10.59 -5.12
N SER A 402 18.25 -10.60 -6.04
CA SER A 402 18.38 -10.00 -7.37
C SER A 402 17.45 -8.80 -7.39
N TYR A 403 17.98 -7.66 -6.95
CA TYR A 403 17.25 -6.40 -6.91
C TYR A 403 17.13 -5.78 -8.30
N MET A 404 16.02 -5.08 -8.54
CA MET A 404 15.74 -4.32 -9.75
C MET A 404 15.62 -2.85 -9.37
N GLU A 405 16.54 -2.02 -9.87
CA GLU A 405 16.63 -0.59 -9.53
C GLU A 405 15.38 0.18 -9.98
N ASP A 406 14.78 -0.23 -11.11
CA ASP A 406 13.60 0.40 -11.73
C ASP A 406 12.30 0.29 -10.92
N VAL A 407 12.29 -0.53 -9.85
CA VAL A 407 11.16 -0.64 -8.90
C VAL A 407 11.03 0.63 -8.06
N THR A 408 12.16 1.26 -7.70
CA THR A 408 12.19 2.41 -6.78
C THR A 408 12.62 3.72 -7.45
N GLU A 409 13.14 3.67 -8.66
CA GLU A 409 13.52 4.85 -9.44
C GLU A 409 12.38 5.34 -10.33
N GLU A 410 12.16 6.66 -10.38
CA GLU A 410 11.18 7.23 -11.31
C GLU A 410 11.74 7.16 -12.75
N PRO A 411 10.99 6.61 -13.72
CA PRO A 411 11.45 6.56 -15.11
C PRO A 411 11.62 7.97 -15.66
N SER A 412 12.73 8.20 -16.37
CA SER A 412 13.13 9.52 -16.87
C SER A 412 12.18 10.15 -17.89
N GLU A 413 11.29 9.36 -18.49
CA GLU A 413 10.22 9.83 -19.40
C GLU A 413 8.89 10.14 -18.66
N GLY A 414 8.86 10.01 -17.33
CA GLY A 414 7.67 10.21 -16.51
C GLY A 414 6.71 9.02 -16.51
N PHE A 415 5.62 9.13 -15.75
CA PHE A 415 4.64 8.03 -15.60
C PHE A 415 3.50 8.14 -16.63
N ASP A 416 3.77 7.81 -17.89
CA ASP A 416 2.80 7.89 -18.99
C ASP A 416 1.83 6.70 -19.03
N SER A 417 0.94 6.64 -18.02
CA SER A 417 -0.21 5.73 -18.02
C SER A 417 -1.50 6.53 -18.25
N PRO A 418 -2.37 6.16 -19.21
CA PRO A 418 -3.63 6.87 -19.47
C PRO A 418 -4.64 6.89 -18.30
N PHE A 419 -4.32 6.20 -17.19
CA PHE A 419 -5.23 5.94 -16.07
C PHE A 419 -4.69 6.37 -14.71
N ILE A 420 -3.41 6.73 -14.60
CA ILE A 420 -2.81 7.25 -13.38
C ILE A 420 -2.36 8.67 -13.69
N PRO A 421 -2.88 9.70 -13.00
CA PRO A 421 -2.41 11.06 -13.19
C PRO A 421 -0.89 11.11 -13.04
N GLY A 422 -0.23 11.83 -13.97
CA GLY A 422 1.17 12.20 -13.79
C GLY A 422 1.35 12.87 -12.42
N PRO A 423 2.55 12.78 -11.82
CA PRO A 423 2.79 13.25 -10.45
C PRO A 423 2.24 14.67 -10.28
N SER A 424 1.44 14.88 -9.23
CA SER A 424 0.93 16.19 -8.82
C SER A 424 2.07 17.00 -8.19
N GLY A 425 3.11 17.25 -8.98
CA GLY A 425 4.31 18.00 -8.61
C GLY A 425 4.04 19.50 -8.72
N ASP A 426 4.47 20.22 -7.70
CA ASP A 426 4.52 21.68 -7.66
C ASP A 426 5.25 22.21 -8.91
N SER A 427 4.60 23.10 -9.66
CA SER A 427 4.92 23.40 -11.06
C SER A 427 6.06 24.40 -11.22
N GLY A 428 7.18 24.17 -10.52
CA GLY A 428 8.35 25.06 -10.46
C GLY A 428 9.64 24.46 -10.99
N GLU A 429 10.03 23.26 -10.53
CA GLU A 429 11.41 22.76 -10.77
C GLU A 429 11.59 21.95 -12.07
N SER A 430 10.56 21.28 -12.58
CA SER A 430 10.71 20.40 -13.76
C SER A 430 10.73 21.15 -15.09
N ASP A 431 10.04 22.29 -15.20
CA ASP A 431 10.02 23.07 -16.44
C ASP A 431 11.31 23.87 -16.67
N ALA A 432 11.96 24.38 -15.63
CA ALA A 432 13.27 25.05 -15.75
C ALA A 432 14.32 24.14 -16.42
N SER A 433 14.42 22.87 -16.00
CA SER A 433 15.36 21.90 -16.59
C SER A 433 15.02 21.52 -18.04
N LEU A 434 13.74 21.63 -18.44
CA LEU A 434 13.31 21.37 -19.82
C LEU A 434 13.54 22.60 -20.71
N TYR A 435 13.28 23.79 -20.17
CA TYR A 435 13.52 25.08 -20.80
C TYR A 435 14.99 25.29 -21.15
N ASP A 436 15.91 25.09 -20.18
CA ASP A 436 17.35 25.24 -20.40
C ASP A 436 17.85 24.33 -21.55
N LYS A 437 17.41 23.06 -21.56
CA LYS A 437 17.74 22.09 -22.63
C LYS A 437 17.16 22.51 -23.98
N ALA A 438 15.97 23.13 -23.99
CA ALA A 438 15.35 23.63 -25.21
C ALA A 438 16.10 24.87 -25.74
N VAL A 439 16.52 25.78 -24.86
CA VAL A 439 17.36 26.93 -25.22
C VAL A 439 18.70 26.47 -25.79
N ASP A 440 19.40 25.54 -25.12
CA ASP A 440 20.66 24.98 -25.60
C ASP A 440 20.52 24.35 -27.00
N VAL A 441 19.43 23.62 -27.26
CA VAL A 441 19.12 23.07 -28.59
C VAL A 441 18.92 24.18 -29.63
N VAL A 442 18.17 25.24 -29.31
CA VAL A 442 17.93 26.37 -30.22
C VAL A 442 19.22 27.13 -30.52
N LEU A 443 20.03 27.40 -29.50
CA LEU A 443 21.31 28.12 -29.64
C LEU A 443 22.33 27.30 -30.44
N ARG A 444 22.44 25.99 -30.17
CA ARG A 444 23.38 25.08 -30.85
C ARG A 444 22.99 24.81 -32.30
N ASP A 445 21.77 24.34 -32.53
CA ASP A 445 21.34 23.87 -33.85
C ASP A 445 20.80 25.05 -34.73
N ARG A 446 20.79 26.27 -34.18
CA ARG A 446 20.34 27.55 -34.80
C ARG A 446 19.00 27.45 -35.54
N ARG A 447 18.09 26.64 -35.00
CA ARG A 447 16.78 26.31 -35.59
C ARG A 447 15.70 26.31 -34.53
N VAL A 448 14.64 27.08 -34.76
CA VAL A 448 13.48 27.16 -33.88
C VAL A 448 12.18 26.94 -34.66
N SER A 449 11.46 25.87 -34.31
CA SER A 449 10.05 25.65 -34.65
C SER A 449 9.46 24.60 -33.72
N THR A 450 8.14 24.63 -33.50
CA THR A 450 7.44 23.69 -32.59
C THR A 450 7.76 22.24 -32.95
N SER A 451 7.59 21.87 -34.22
CA SER A 451 7.88 20.52 -34.74
C SER A 451 9.38 20.15 -34.76
N TYR A 452 10.29 21.10 -34.55
CA TYR A 452 11.72 20.82 -34.41
C TYR A 452 12.06 20.48 -32.95
N ILE A 453 11.63 21.32 -32.00
CA ILE A 453 11.79 21.10 -30.56
C ILE A 453 11.08 19.82 -30.12
N GLN A 454 9.84 19.61 -30.60
CA GLN A 454 9.07 18.37 -30.40
C GLN A 454 9.87 17.11 -30.74
N ARG A 455 10.55 17.08 -31.90
CA ARG A 455 11.35 15.93 -32.33
C ARG A 455 12.70 15.82 -31.61
N ARG A 456 13.31 16.95 -31.26
CA ARG A 456 14.66 16.99 -30.67
C ARG A 456 14.66 16.64 -29.18
N LEU A 457 13.61 17.02 -28.47
CA LEU A 457 13.39 16.73 -27.04
C LEU A 457 12.40 15.58 -26.79
N ARG A 458 11.80 15.00 -27.85
CA ARG A 458 10.77 13.94 -27.78
C ARG A 458 9.50 14.30 -26.97
N ILE A 459 9.21 15.58 -26.83
CA ILE A 459 8.05 16.08 -26.07
C ILE A 459 6.79 16.18 -26.93
N GLY A 460 5.61 16.29 -26.31
CA GLY A 460 4.34 16.52 -26.99
C GLY A 460 4.23 17.92 -27.64
N TYR A 461 3.35 18.06 -28.64
CA TYR A 461 3.19 19.31 -29.42
C TYR A 461 2.89 20.53 -28.54
N ASN A 462 1.94 20.42 -27.60
CA ASN A 462 1.57 21.54 -26.71
C ASN A 462 2.75 21.98 -25.83
N ARG A 463 3.54 21.03 -25.31
CA ARG A 463 4.74 21.31 -24.51
C ARG A 463 5.80 22.05 -25.33
N ALA A 464 6.00 21.64 -26.59
CA ALA A 464 6.90 22.32 -27.52
C ALA A 464 6.41 23.70 -27.98
N ALA A 465 5.09 23.96 -27.93
CA ALA A 465 4.52 25.29 -28.17
C ALA A 465 4.76 26.21 -26.97
N SER A 466 4.43 25.77 -25.75
CA SER A 466 4.65 26.56 -24.53
C SER A 466 6.11 26.95 -24.31
N LEU A 467 7.07 26.05 -24.56
CA LEU A 467 8.51 26.38 -24.50
C LEU A 467 8.92 27.44 -25.52
N ILE A 468 8.25 27.54 -26.67
CA ILE A 468 8.53 28.55 -27.69
C ILE A 468 7.87 29.89 -27.34
N GLU A 469 6.69 29.88 -26.74
CA GLU A 469 6.06 31.07 -26.16
C GLU A 469 6.93 31.63 -25.02
N GLU A 470 7.42 30.77 -24.12
CA GLU A 470 8.31 31.16 -23.02
C GLU A 470 9.67 31.71 -23.52
N MET A 471 10.24 31.16 -24.59
CA MET A 471 11.44 31.73 -25.23
C MET A 471 11.20 33.08 -25.92
N GLU A 472 9.98 33.34 -26.38
CA GLU A 472 9.58 34.62 -26.97
C GLU A 472 9.40 35.67 -25.87
N ASP A 473 8.69 35.33 -24.78
CA ASP A 473 8.51 36.18 -23.60
C ASP A 473 9.86 36.55 -22.94
N GLN A 474 10.78 35.57 -22.82
CA GLN A 474 12.13 35.80 -22.33
C GLN A 474 13.09 36.43 -23.35
N SER A 475 12.61 36.80 -24.55
CA SER A 475 13.39 37.45 -25.62
C SER A 475 14.63 36.65 -26.09
N VAL A 476 14.62 35.33 -25.96
CA VAL A 476 15.63 34.42 -26.55
C VAL A 476 15.42 34.31 -28.06
N ILE A 477 14.16 34.35 -28.49
CA ILE A 477 13.74 34.31 -29.90
C ILE A 477 12.77 35.45 -30.23
N SER A 478 12.66 35.80 -31.51
CA SER A 478 11.69 36.77 -31.99
C SER A 478 10.29 36.20 -32.09
N ALA A 479 9.31 37.11 -32.14
CA ALA A 479 8.00 36.86 -32.69
C ALA A 479 8.09 36.28 -34.13
N PRO A 480 7.11 35.46 -34.56
CA PRO A 480 7.11 34.89 -35.90
C PRO A 480 6.92 35.98 -36.97
N ASN A 481 7.76 35.96 -37.99
CA ASN A 481 7.62 36.84 -39.15
C ASN A 481 6.47 36.39 -40.07
N HIS A 482 6.21 37.14 -41.15
CA HIS A 482 5.13 36.87 -42.11
C HIS A 482 5.21 35.48 -42.80
N ALA A 483 6.34 34.78 -42.71
CA ALA A 483 6.54 33.41 -43.20
C ALA A 483 6.57 32.36 -42.06
N GLY A 484 6.15 32.72 -40.85
CA GLY A 484 6.13 31.83 -39.68
C GLY A 484 7.51 31.48 -39.11
N LYS A 485 8.58 32.14 -39.55
CA LYS A 485 9.94 31.92 -39.05
C LYS A 485 10.23 32.85 -37.88
N ARG A 486 10.91 32.32 -36.86
CA ARG A 486 11.39 33.03 -35.67
C ARG A 486 12.91 33.15 -35.75
N GLU A 487 13.45 34.29 -35.36
CA GLU A 487 14.90 34.57 -35.34
C GLU A 487 15.44 34.39 -33.92
N ILE A 488 16.73 34.08 -33.77
CA ILE A 488 17.36 33.86 -32.46
C ILE A 488 18.09 35.15 -32.08
N LEU A 489 17.66 35.77 -30.98
CA LEU A 489 18.12 37.10 -30.57
C LEU A 489 19.43 37.07 -29.77
N VAL A 490 19.83 35.88 -29.31
CA VAL A 490 21.06 35.66 -28.55
C VAL A 490 22.28 35.52 -29.49
N PRO A 491 23.39 36.26 -29.25
CA PRO A 491 24.63 36.11 -30.01
C PRO A 491 25.29 34.73 -29.77
N PRO A 492 26.07 34.21 -30.73
CA PRO A 492 26.80 32.96 -30.53
C PRO A 492 27.92 33.16 -29.48
N ARG A 493 28.24 32.10 -28.71
CA ARG A 493 29.43 32.12 -27.84
C ARG A 493 30.70 32.00 -28.69
N ASP A 494 31.59 32.98 -28.58
CA ASP A 494 32.89 33.00 -29.25
C ASP A 494 33.87 32.03 -28.59
N ASP A 495 33.90 30.76 -29.00
CA ASP A 495 34.93 29.78 -28.55
C ASP A 495 35.41 28.78 -29.63
N GLU A 496 34.89 28.80 -30.87
CA GLU A 496 35.31 27.87 -31.94
C GLU A 496 35.62 28.54 -33.29
N LEU A 497 36.64 29.43 -33.34
CA LEU A 497 37.23 29.91 -34.60
C LEU A 497 38.74 30.22 -34.48
N MET A 498 39.59 29.20 -34.71
CA MET A 498 40.83 29.19 -35.55
C MET A 498 41.91 28.19 -35.07
N PRO A 499 42.68 27.56 -35.99
CA PRO A 499 43.65 26.52 -35.66
C PRO A 499 45.04 27.05 -35.26
N PHE A 500 45.71 26.31 -34.35
CA PHE A 500 47.06 26.62 -33.87
C PHE A 500 48.13 26.62 -34.98
N LYS A 501 48.84 27.76 -35.14
CA LYS A 501 50.18 27.83 -35.75
C LYS A 501 51.18 28.44 -34.76
N LYS A 502 52.24 27.69 -34.43
CA LYS A 502 53.31 28.13 -33.51
C LYS A 502 54.15 29.28 -34.12
N PRO A 503 54.45 30.36 -33.38
CA PRO A 503 55.57 31.24 -33.67
C PRO A 503 56.91 30.68 -33.15
N ARG A 504 58.04 31.17 -33.68
CA ARG A 504 59.41 30.77 -33.31
C ARG A 504 60.11 31.84 -32.44
N SER A 505 60.97 31.36 -31.52
CA SER A 505 62.23 31.99 -31.02
C SER A 505 62.25 33.42 -30.43
N GLY A 506 62.20 33.49 -29.07
CA GLY A 506 62.88 34.36 -28.05
C GLY A 506 63.40 35.80 -28.34
N PRO A 507 64.21 36.42 -27.42
CA PRO A 507 64.58 35.99 -26.05
C PRO A 507 64.64 37.08 -24.91
N LYS A 508 64.43 36.62 -23.65
CA LYS A 508 65.10 36.99 -22.36
C LYS A 508 64.92 38.34 -21.59
N PHE A 509 65.02 38.15 -20.25
CA PHE A 509 65.33 39.04 -19.10
C PHE A 509 64.15 39.69 -18.35
N SER A 510 64.10 39.76 -17.01
CA SER A 510 64.96 39.21 -15.93
C SER A 510 64.23 39.12 -14.55
N PHE A 511 64.67 38.22 -13.66
CA PHE A 511 64.16 37.99 -12.29
C PHE A 511 64.63 39.03 -11.24
N SER A 512 63.89 39.17 -10.11
CA SER A 512 64.36 39.17 -8.68
C SER A 512 63.31 39.77 -7.70
N PRO A 513 63.34 39.50 -6.36
CA PRO A 513 62.19 38.85 -5.72
C PRO A 513 61.64 39.48 -4.40
N CYS A 514 60.79 38.70 -3.72
CA CYS A 514 60.08 38.94 -2.46
C CYS A 514 60.94 39.31 -1.23
N PRO A 515 60.33 39.85 -0.16
CA PRO A 515 60.52 39.21 1.15
C PRO A 515 59.23 39.00 1.99
N ASP A 516 59.27 37.98 2.84
CA ASP A 516 58.22 37.57 3.80
C ASP A 516 58.21 38.36 5.13
N ARG A 517 57.12 38.17 5.90
CA ARG A 517 57.02 37.95 7.39
C ARG A 517 56.26 38.96 8.28
N ILE A 518 55.22 38.38 8.93
CA ILE A 518 54.87 38.42 10.37
C ILE A 518 54.25 39.70 10.98
N GLY A 519 53.14 39.52 11.72
CA GLY A 519 52.71 40.43 12.79
C GLY A 519 51.28 40.16 13.32
N MET A 520 51.14 39.58 14.52
CA MET A 520 49.87 39.58 15.28
C MET A 520 49.87 40.74 16.30
N HIS A 521 48.76 41.48 16.42
CA HIS A 521 48.01 41.67 17.68
C HIS A 521 46.93 42.78 17.62
N GLY A 522 45.69 42.42 17.98
CA GLY A 522 44.73 43.20 18.78
C GLY A 522 44.14 44.52 18.26
N PHE A 523 42.80 44.59 18.18
CA PHE A 523 41.97 45.45 19.06
C PHE A 523 40.49 45.01 19.03
N ASP A 524 39.69 45.54 19.98
CA ASP A 524 38.35 45.08 20.38
C ASP A 524 37.20 46.03 19.92
N GLU A 525 35.96 45.65 20.25
CA GLU A 525 34.72 46.45 20.37
C GLU A 525 33.63 46.35 19.28
N ARG A 526 32.70 45.42 19.52
CA ARG A 526 31.24 45.58 19.71
C ARG A 526 30.35 46.38 18.73
N VAL A 527 29.10 45.90 18.67
CA VAL A 527 27.85 46.51 18.15
C VAL A 527 27.63 46.45 16.64
N PHE A 528 26.66 45.65 16.20
CA PHE A 528 25.65 46.09 15.23
C PHE A 528 24.34 45.32 15.37
N THR A 529 23.23 46.04 15.50
CA THR A 529 21.87 45.49 15.64
C THR A 529 20.85 46.40 14.97
N TRP A 530 19.92 45.77 14.23
CA TRP A 530 18.58 46.23 13.85
C TRP A 530 18.37 47.42 12.87
N ARG A 531 17.73 47.05 11.74
CA ARG A 531 16.70 47.75 10.93
C ARG A 531 16.87 49.23 10.52
N ALA A 532 16.69 49.46 9.22
CA ALA A 532 16.12 50.68 8.67
C ALA A 532 14.93 50.35 7.74
N ILE A 533 13.86 51.16 7.83
CA ILE A 533 12.75 51.24 6.86
C ILE A 533 12.33 52.73 6.84
N TRP A 534 12.14 53.33 5.65
CA TRP A 534 11.07 54.31 5.30
C TRP A 534 11.47 55.36 4.26
N TRP A 535 10.65 55.49 3.21
CA TRP A 535 9.86 56.69 2.84
C TRP A 535 8.84 56.23 1.76
N ARG A 536 7.51 56.33 1.93
CA ARG A 536 6.60 57.52 1.83
C ARG A 536 6.66 58.21 0.45
N HIS A 537 5.55 58.62 -0.17
CA HIS A 537 4.24 59.06 0.36
C HIS A 537 3.13 58.92 -0.72
N CYS A 538 1.88 58.55 -0.36
CA CYS A 538 0.59 59.30 -0.55
C CYS A 538 -0.49 58.45 -1.27
N PHE A 539 -1.82 58.64 -1.14
CA PHE A 539 -2.66 59.28 -0.08
C PHE A 539 -4.18 58.91 -0.24
N LEU A 540 -4.82 58.34 0.79
CA LEU A 540 -6.28 58.41 1.17
C LEU A 540 -7.39 58.01 0.15
N HIS A 541 -8.62 57.56 0.48
CA HIS A 541 -9.44 57.31 1.70
C HIS A 541 -10.21 55.96 1.49
N TRP A 542 -10.50 55.06 2.45
CA TRP A 542 -11.27 55.12 3.73
C TRP A 542 -12.80 54.99 3.59
N ASP A 543 -13.37 53.78 3.77
CA ASP A 543 -14.46 53.48 4.76
C ASP A 543 -14.91 51.98 4.79
N PRO A 544 -15.30 51.42 5.95
CA PRO A 544 -15.96 50.11 6.09
C PRO A 544 -17.48 50.22 6.37
N TRP A 545 -18.28 49.19 6.09
CA TRP A 545 -19.73 49.16 6.39
C TRP A 545 -20.22 47.89 7.12
N PRO A 546 -21.34 47.94 7.88
CA PRO A 546 -21.71 46.94 8.89
C PRO A 546 -23.01 46.15 8.59
N ALA A 547 -23.42 45.28 9.53
CA ALA A 547 -24.51 44.30 9.40
C ALA A 547 -25.94 44.82 9.68
N LEU A 548 -26.98 44.08 9.22
CA LEU A 548 -28.28 43.82 9.90
C LEU A 548 -29.19 42.81 9.11
N MET A 549 -30.22 42.24 9.77
CA MET A 549 -31.12 41.14 9.32
C MET A 549 -32.41 41.63 8.56
N PRO A 550 -33.54 40.89 8.33
CA PRO A 550 -33.91 39.45 8.50
C PRO A 550 -34.77 38.78 7.36
N TRP A 551 -35.25 37.55 7.64
CA TRP A 551 -36.21 36.65 6.92
C TRP A 551 -37.45 37.26 6.21
N PRO A 552 -38.07 36.50 5.26
CA PRO A 552 -39.34 35.82 5.58
C PRO A 552 -39.49 34.35 5.07
N ARG A 553 -40.63 33.73 5.42
CA ARG A 553 -40.99 32.30 5.31
C ARG A 553 -41.92 31.98 4.11
N ILE A 554 -41.96 30.68 3.74
CA ILE A 554 -43.05 29.94 3.03
C ILE A 554 -43.32 30.29 1.55
N VAL A 555 -43.08 29.31 0.65
CA VAL A 555 -44.12 28.64 -0.18
C VAL A 555 -43.69 27.18 -0.40
N THR A 556 -44.59 26.23 -0.14
CA THR A 556 -44.44 24.81 -0.51
C THR A 556 -45.64 24.37 -1.36
N GLN A 557 -45.46 24.13 -2.66
CA GLN A 557 -46.50 23.48 -3.45
C GLN A 557 -45.98 22.86 -4.76
N SER A 558 -45.93 21.53 -4.85
CA SER A 558 -46.27 20.73 -6.05
C SER A 558 -46.01 19.22 -5.87
N GLN A 559 -46.83 18.58 -5.02
CA GLN A 559 -47.27 17.22 -5.32
C GLN A 559 -48.65 17.32 -5.96
N ALA A 560 -48.76 17.03 -7.27
CA ALA A 560 -50.01 16.64 -7.92
C ALA A 560 -49.75 16.12 -9.35
N ASN A 561 -50.30 14.93 -9.64
CA ASN A 561 -50.31 14.15 -10.88
C ASN A 561 -49.20 13.08 -11.02
N ARG A 562 -49.47 11.82 -11.38
CA ARG A 562 -50.73 11.03 -11.53
C ARG A 562 -50.34 9.57 -11.21
N LEU A 563 -51.10 8.82 -10.41
CA LEU A 563 -52.17 7.94 -10.90
C LEU A 563 -51.81 7.15 -12.18
N HIS A 564 -51.27 5.96 -11.99
CA HIS A 564 -51.58 4.81 -12.84
C HIS A 564 -51.65 3.54 -11.99
N SER A 565 -52.85 2.95 -12.01
CA SER A 565 -53.17 1.52 -11.78
C SER A 565 -52.66 0.86 -10.49
#